data_AF-A0A1I7NPJ4-F1
#
_entry.id   AF-A0A1I7NPJ4-F1
#
_cell.length_a   1.000
_cell.length_b   1.000
_cell.length_c   1.000
_cell.angle_alpha   90.00
_cell.angle_beta   90.00
_cell.angle_gamma   90.00
#
_symmetry.space_group_name_H-M   'P 1'
#
loop_
_entity.id
_entity.type
_entity.pdbx_description
1 polymer ?
#
loop_
_entity_poly.entity_id
_entity_poly.type
_entity_poly.pdbx_seq_one_letter_code
_entity_poly.pdbx_strand_id
1 'polypeptide(L)'
;MRMTTAAAHPDFSATPQSGAQRLAANLPRLREDRGLSQADLAHALGWTLATIAAIEAGGGAELTLAEIDALCLVLEATPLALFAPVV
;
A
#
# COMPACT_ATOMS: atom_id res chain seq x y z
N MET A 1 -0.10 52.98 2.88
CA MET A 1 -0.54 51.88 3.77
C MET A 1 -0.58 50.62 2.92
N ARG A 2 0.43 49.74 2.99
CA ARG A 2 0.54 48.56 2.12
C ARG A 2 -0.25 47.41 2.74
N MET A 3 -1.26 46.92 2.03
CA MET A 3 -1.91 45.64 2.31
C MET A 3 -0.88 44.53 2.04
N THR A 4 -0.46 43.82 3.08
CA THR A 4 0.34 42.60 2.95
C THR A 4 -0.57 41.45 2.57
N THR A 5 -0.39 40.95 1.35
CA THR A 5 -0.89 39.67 0.85
C THR A 5 -0.54 38.55 1.84
N ALA A 6 -1.56 37.86 2.33
CA ALA A 6 -1.41 36.57 2.98
C ALA A 6 -0.89 35.57 1.94
N ALA A 7 0.33 35.09 2.11
CA ALA A 7 0.86 33.99 1.33
C ALA A 7 -0.03 32.77 1.60
N ALA A 8 -0.66 32.24 0.54
CA ALA A 8 -1.36 30.97 0.57
C ALA A 8 -0.38 29.89 1.07
N HIS A 9 -0.63 29.39 2.26
CA HIS A 9 0.08 28.24 2.81
C HIS A 9 -0.28 27.03 1.94
N PRO A 10 0.68 26.17 1.53
CA PRO A 10 0.35 24.97 0.78
C PRO A 10 -0.65 24.14 1.58
N ASP A 11 -1.68 23.68 0.88
CA ASP A 11 -2.78 22.90 1.44
C ASP A 11 -2.24 21.55 1.94
N PHE A 12 -1.92 21.45 3.22
CA PHE A 12 -1.52 20.21 3.91
C PHE A 12 -2.74 19.30 4.18
N SER A 13 -3.83 19.42 3.42
CA SER A 13 -5.04 18.61 3.59
C SER A 13 -4.92 17.18 3.07
N ALA A 14 -3.71 16.71 2.74
CA ALA A 14 -3.48 15.29 2.49
C ALA A 14 -3.57 14.56 3.83
N THR A 15 -4.71 13.93 4.10
CA THR A 15 -4.88 13.04 5.26
C THR A 15 -3.68 12.10 5.32
N PRO A 16 -2.93 12.03 6.43
CA PRO A 16 -1.76 11.18 6.51
C PRO A 16 -2.20 9.72 6.32
N GLN A 17 -1.86 9.15 5.17
CA GLN A 17 -2.12 7.74 4.89
C GLN A 17 -1.14 6.89 5.70
N SER A 18 -1.65 5.97 6.50
CA SER A 18 -0.83 4.98 7.20
C SER A 18 -0.15 4.03 6.22
N GLY A 19 0.93 3.38 6.65
CA GLY A 19 1.59 2.34 5.84
C GLY A 19 0.62 1.24 5.40
N ALA A 20 -0.31 0.85 6.29
CA ALA A 20 -1.35 -0.14 5.98
C ALA A 20 -2.31 0.34 4.88
N GLN A 21 -2.70 1.62 4.88
CA GLN A 21 -3.56 2.19 3.82
C GLN A 21 -2.85 2.21 2.47
N ARG A 22 -1.56 2.55 2.45
CA ARG A 22 -0.76 2.52 1.22
C ARG A 22 -0.58 1.11 0.70
N LEU A 23 -0.30 0.16 1.59
CA LEU A 23 -0.20 -1.25 1.24
C LEU A 23 -1.51 -1.77 0.63
N ALA A 24 -2.64 -1.50 1.30
CA ALA A 24 -3.96 -1.91 0.84
C ALA A 24 -4.31 -1.38 -0.56
N ALA A 25 -3.89 -0.16 -0.87
CA ALA A 25 -4.14 0.47 -2.16
C ALA A 25 -3.19 -0.03 -3.26
N ASN A 26 -1.92 -0.30 -2.95
CA ASN A 26 -0.93 -0.71 -3.95
C ASN A 26 -0.94 -2.23 -4.21
N LEU A 27 -1.27 -3.05 -3.22
CA LEU A 27 -1.20 -4.51 -3.31
C LEU A 27 -2.08 -5.09 -4.44
N PRO A 28 -3.36 -4.69 -4.60
CA PRO A 28 -4.21 -5.21 -5.68
C PRO A 28 -3.61 -4.90 -7.06
N ARG A 29 -3.15 -3.65 -7.26
CA ARG A 29 -2.56 -3.21 -8.51
C ARG A 29 -1.29 -3.99 -8.84
N LEU A 30 -0.36 -4.11 -7.89
CA LEU A 30 0.89 -4.85 -8.08
C LEU A 30 0.64 -6.34 -8.37
N ARG A 31 -0.36 -6.93 -7.71
CA ARG A 31 -0.78 -8.32 -7.93
C ARG A 31 -1.35 -8.49 -9.34
N GLU A 32 -2.23 -7.59 -9.77
CA GLU A 32 -2.88 -7.63 -11.09
C GLU A 32 -1.91 -7.37 -12.24
N ASP A 33 -0.92 -6.49 -12.05
CA ASP A 33 0.17 -6.28 -13.00
C ASP A 33 0.97 -7.58 -13.25
N ARG A 34 0.90 -8.56 -12.34
CA ARG A 34 1.49 -9.90 -12.47
C ARG A 34 0.51 -10.99 -12.87
N GLY A 35 -0.74 -10.63 -13.18
CA GLY A 35 -1.77 -11.59 -13.55
C GLY A 35 -2.16 -12.55 -12.43
N LEU A 36 -1.88 -12.20 -11.17
CA LEU A 36 -2.18 -13.03 -10.01
C LEU A 36 -3.59 -12.74 -9.50
N SER A 37 -4.37 -13.75 -9.17
CA SER A 37 -5.56 -13.59 -8.32
C SER A 37 -5.17 -13.50 -6.84
N GLN A 38 -6.08 -13.05 -5.97
CA GLN A 38 -5.84 -13.08 -4.51
C GLN A 38 -5.49 -14.50 -4.01
N ALA A 39 -6.09 -15.53 -4.62
CA ALA A 39 -5.84 -16.92 -4.26
C ALA A 39 -4.43 -17.38 -4.70
N ASP A 40 -3.96 -16.93 -5.87
CA ASP A 40 -2.61 -17.24 -6.34
C ASP A 40 -1.56 -16.59 -5.45
N LEU A 41 -1.77 -15.33 -5.06
CA LEU A 41 -0.89 -14.63 -4.14
C LEU A 41 -0.87 -15.29 -2.75
N ALA A 42 -2.04 -15.64 -2.23
CA ALA A 42 -2.16 -16.38 -0.96
C ALA A 42 -1.38 -17.70 -1.02
N HIS A 43 -1.57 -18.47 -2.09
CA HIS A 43 -0.88 -19.74 -2.29
C HIS A 43 0.64 -19.58 -2.36
N ALA A 44 1.13 -18.59 -3.12
CA ALA A 44 2.56 -18.31 -3.26
C ALA A 44 3.24 -17.90 -1.95
N LEU A 45 2.51 -17.22 -1.06
CA LEU A 45 3.01 -16.76 0.24
C LEU A 45 2.79 -17.78 1.38
N GLY A 46 2.05 -18.87 1.12
CA GLY A 46 1.61 -19.78 2.16
C GLY A 46 0.62 -19.14 3.15
N TRP A 47 -0.13 -18.14 2.71
CA TRP A 47 -1.13 -17.43 3.51
C TRP A 47 -2.55 -17.85 3.15
N THR A 48 -3.51 -17.41 3.96
CA THR A 48 -4.94 -17.64 3.65
C THR A 48 -5.45 -16.57 2.69
N LEU A 49 -6.43 -16.93 1.86
CA LEU A 49 -7.15 -15.96 1.01
C LEU A 49 -7.75 -14.82 1.84
N ALA A 50 -8.25 -15.13 3.04
CA ALA A 50 -8.81 -14.14 3.97
C ALA A 50 -7.76 -13.12 4.43
N THR A 51 -6.50 -13.55 4.62
CA THR A 51 -5.38 -12.67 4.94
C THR A 51 -5.14 -11.65 3.82
N ILE A 52 -5.06 -12.11 2.56
CA ILE A 52 -4.88 -11.23 1.41
C ILE A 52 -6.06 -10.26 1.28
N ALA A 53 -7.29 -10.75 1.36
CA ALA A 53 -8.49 -9.91 1.29
C ALA A 53 -8.52 -8.86 2.41
N ALA A 54 -8.11 -9.21 3.63
CA ALA A 54 -8.04 -8.26 4.74
C ALA A 54 -6.96 -7.19 4.52
N ILE A 55 -5.80 -7.55 3.98
CA ILE A 55 -4.74 -6.58 3.63
C ILE A 55 -5.25 -5.61 2.57
N GLU A 56 -5.82 -6.12 1.47
CA GLU A 56 -6.33 -5.29 0.36
C GLU A 56 -7.53 -4.42 0.79
N ALA A 57 -8.32 -4.85 1.78
CA ALA A 57 -9.39 -4.05 2.37
C ALA A 57 -8.90 -2.98 3.38
N GLY A 58 -7.60 -2.93 3.69
CA GLY A 58 -7.05 -2.00 4.67
C GLY A 58 -7.27 -2.39 6.12
N GLY A 59 -7.58 -3.67 6.38
CA GLY A 59 -7.89 -4.24 7.69
C GLY A 59 -6.74 -4.28 8.71
N GLY A 60 -5.68 -3.50 8.51
CA GLY A 60 -4.59 -3.35 9.49
C GLY A 60 -3.83 -4.64 9.75
N ALA A 61 -3.40 -5.34 8.70
CA ALA A 61 -2.46 -6.44 8.87
C ALA A 61 -1.09 -5.88 9.28
N GLU A 62 -0.66 -6.23 10.48
CA GLU A 62 0.69 -5.93 10.96
C GLU A 62 1.64 -6.98 10.38
N LEU A 63 2.22 -6.66 9.22
CA LEU A 63 3.19 -7.53 8.56
C LEU A 63 4.59 -7.31 9.15
N THR A 64 5.28 -8.40 9.41
CA THR A 64 6.70 -8.40 9.73
C THR A 64 7.54 -8.01 8.51
N LEU A 65 8.79 -7.59 8.74
CA LEU A 65 9.73 -7.30 7.64
C LEU A 65 9.94 -8.51 6.71
N ALA A 66 10.00 -9.73 7.28
CA ALA A 66 10.15 -10.95 6.50
C ALA A 66 8.94 -11.21 5.58
N GLU A 67 7.73 -10.90 6.04
CA GLU A 67 6.51 -11.02 5.23
C GLU A 67 6.45 -9.95 4.13
N ILE A 68 6.95 -8.74 4.40
CA ILE A 68 7.11 -7.70 3.39
C ILE A 68 8.11 -8.14 2.32
N ASP A 69 9.24 -8.73 2.71
CA ASP A 69 10.23 -9.26 1.77
C ASP A 69 9.64 -10.39 0.91
N ALA A 70 8.88 -11.30 1.51
CA ALA A 70 8.18 -12.37 0.78
C ALA A 70 7.19 -11.80 -0.25
N LEU A 71 6.40 -10.79 0.13
CA LEU A 71 5.52 -10.06 -0.80
C LEU A 71 6.32 -9.45 -1.96
N CYS A 72 7.42 -8.76 -1.65
CA CYS A 72 8.28 -8.15 -2.67
C CYS A 72 8.80 -9.19 -3.67
N LEU A 73 9.22 -10.36 -3.20
CA LEU A 73 9.73 -11.43 -4.05
C LEU A 73 8.64 -11.97 -5.00
N VAL A 74 7.45 -12.29 -4.49
CA VAL A 74 6.35 -12.84 -5.31
C VAL A 74 5.82 -11.82 -6.30
N LEU A 75 5.73 -10.55 -5.90
CA LEU A 75 5.25 -9.46 -6.74
C LEU A 75 6.35 -8.87 -7.64
N GLU A 76 7.57 -9.42 -7.58
CA GLU A 76 8.85 -8.85 -8.04
C GLU A 76 8.84 -7.31 -7.97
N ALA A 77 8.50 -6.80 -6.79
CA ALA A 77 8.35 -5.40 -6.48
C ALA A 77 9.35 -4.99 -5.39
N THR A 78 9.45 -3.68 -5.14
CA THR A 78 10.25 -3.16 -4.03
C THR A 78 9.35 -2.69 -2.90
N PRO A 79 9.87 -2.58 -1.65
CA PRO A 79 9.12 -1.99 -0.55
C PRO A 79 8.62 -0.57 -0.89
N LEU A 80 9.40 0.19 -1.67
CA LEU A 80 8.98 1.52 -2.12
C LEU A 80 7.70 1.47 -2.96
N ALA A 81 7.55 0.47 -3.83
CA ALA A 81 6.34 0.30 -4.64
C ALA A 81 5.13 -0.13 -3.80
N LEU A 82 5.33 -1.00 -2.79
CA LEU A 82 4.28 -1.42 -1.87
C LEU A 82 3.74 -0.27 -1.00
N PHE A 83 4.62 0.64 -0.59
CA PHE A 83 4.29 1.74 0.33
C PHE A 83 4.34 3.12 -0.33
N ALA A 84 4.25 3.17 -1.66
CA ALA A 84 4.24 4.41 -2.42
C ALA A 84 3.02 5.27 -2.01
N PRO A 85 3.18 6.60 -1.90
CA PRO A 85 2.05 7.50 -1.69
C PRO A 85 1.02 7.30 -2.79
N VAL A 86 -0.25 7.17 -2.40
CA VAL A 86 -1.37 7.03 -3.31
C VAL A 86 -1.98 8.42 -3.47
N VAL A 87 -1.95 8.96 -4.69
CA VAL A 87 -2.47 10.30 -5.04
C VAL A 87 -3.95 10.27 -5.43
#